data_AF-A0A1H5PPT8-F1
#
_entry.id   AF-A0A1H5PPT8-F1
#
_cell.length_a   1.000
_cell.length_b   1.000
_cell.length_c   1.000
_cell.angle_alpha   90.00
_cell.angle_beta   90.00
_cell.angle_gamma   90.00
#
_symmetry.space_group_name_H-M   'P 1'
#
loop_
_entity.id
_entity.type
_entity.pdbx_description
1 polymer ?
#
loop_
_entity_poly.entity_id
_entity_poly.type
_entity_poly.pdbx_seq_one_letter_code
_entity_poly.pdbx_strand_id
1 'polypeptide(L)'
;MRHRGWLAGVVVGLTACTAADAEPGGSATTPEPRYTGTFTVLESAEHGPQLCAGGTLLSLPPQCGGPDIPNWDWADVEHESVDGVRWGDYQVTGTFDGSEFTLTAPPGPAEPSGRQPQPPGPDLSTPCPVPPGGWVFVDPATASTEALAAVGDYAATLPGYGGLWVDREVEQPPDPPPPEAAVAAILNITFTGELAAREAELRAVWGGALCVTEARHPQARLEEIQAELAGKHGIFSAAVMQQENVVDVQALIDDGLQDRLDDEYGPGTVRVTASLRPVPPDDAPTVYAGTFTVIESRDGDVNACSMVMESYPPGCGGGFELRGWSWDDVRGEESSAGVTWGDYRIEGTWDGTALTLTAPAEPPPLASPPEDLNQRFDTSCPTPPGGWAILDGALTHAADFDRAHAYALAAPGYVDSWLDRHVAPEDRSATAPAEIIVNFRFTGDLATHEAALRSLYGGAICVSQAARSQQEMEATGAEIAATHDALAWTVESPANTVWIQVIVDDGLQERLDEEYGPGLVRVEALLKPVD
;
A
#
# COMPACT_ATOMS: atom_id res chain seq x y z
N MET A 1 94.82 15.72 -9.77
CA MET A 1 93.61 15.99 -8.96
C MET A 1 92.49 15.16 -9.56
N ARG A 2 91.70 14.30 -8.91
CA ARG A 2 91.72 13.63 -7.60
C ARG A 2 90.88 12.33 -7.80
N HIS A 3 91.39 11.22 -7.25
CA HIS A 3 90.78 9.96 -6.73
C HIS A 3 89.56 9.31 -7.43
N ARG A 4 89.61 8.05 -7.90
CA ARG A 4 89.75 6.72 -7.21
C ARG A 4 88.56 6.32 -6.31
N GLY A 5 87.88 5.23 -6.72
CA GLY A 5 87.53 4.06 -5.88
C GLY A 5 86.21 4.11 -5.09
N TRP A 6 85.35 3.10 -5.20
CA TRP A 6 85.37 1.82 -4.46
C TRP A 6 83.98 1.13 -4.48
N LEU A 7 84.02 -0.21 -4.36
CA LEU A 7 82.90 -1.15 -4.33
C LEU A 7 82.08 -1.09 -3.03
N ALA A 8 80.82 -1.50 -3.07
CA ALA A 8 80.20 -2.33 -2.03
C ALA A 8 78.91 -2.99 -2.56
N GLY A 9 78.86 -4.33 -2.52
CA GLY A 9 77.65 -5.10 -2.77
C GLY A 9 76.81 -5.28 -1.51
N VAL A 10 75.52 -5.57 -1.69
CA VAL A 10 74.66 -6.14 -0.65
C VAL A 10 73.83 -7.25 -1.29
N VAL A 11 74.00 -8.46 -0.75
CA VAL A 11 73.17 -9.65 -0.94
C VAL A 11 72.08 -9.60 0.14
N VAL A 12 70.81 -9.74 -0.22
CA VAL A 12 69.72 -10.03 0.74
C VAL A 12 69.05 -11.32 0.28
N GLY A 13 68.92 -12.25 1.24
CA GLY A 13 68.67 -13.67 1.01
C GLY A 13 67.23 -14.04 0.71
N LEU A 14 67.10 -15.14 -0.03
CA LEU A 14 65.90 -15.95 -0.19
C LEU A 14 65.56 -16.60 1.18
N THR A 15 64.52 -16.11 1.84
CA THR A 15 63.83 -16.84 2.91
C THR A 15 62.82 -17.79 2.27
N ALA A 16 63.14 -19.08 2.29
CA ALA A 16 62.19 -20.15 2.03
C ALA A 16 61.23 -20.25 3.22
N CYS A 17 60.03 -19.71 3.08
CA CYS A 17 58.90 -20.08 3.94
C CYS A 17 58.28 -21.35 3.35
N THR A 18 58.37 -22.42 4.14
CA THR A 18 57.66 -23.68 3.96
C THR A 18 56.16 -23.40 3.84
N ALA A 19 55.59 -23.66 2.67
CA ALA A 19 54.16 -23.79 2.49
C ALA A 19 53.71 -25.03 3.26
N ALA A 20 53.27 -24.81 4.50
CA ALA A 20 52.43 -25.76 5.21
C ALA A 20 51.07 -25.79 4.51
N ASP A 21 50.51 -26.99 4.45
CA ASP A 21 49.28 -27.39 3.78
C ASP A 21 48.16 -26.33 3.86
N ALA A 22 47.91 -25.67 2.73
CA ALA A 22 46.61 -25.04 2.48
C ALA A 22 45.69 -26.14 1.95
N GLU A 23 44.90 -26.72 2.84
CA GLU A 23 43.73 -27.50 2.45
C GLU A 23 42.89 -26.64 1.48
N PRO A 24 42.47 -27.15 0.32
CA PRO A 24 41.57 -26.41 -0.55
C PRO A 24 40.28 -26.18 0.24
N GLY A 25 40.07 -24.93 0.65
CA GLY A 25 38.82 -24.50 1.26
C GLY A 25 37.68 -24.98 0.37
N GLY A 26 36.81 -25.81 0.92
CA GLY A 26 35.57 -26.19 0.27
C GLY A 26 34.88 -24.90 -0.16
N SER A 27 34.59 -24.78 -1.45
CA SER A 27 33.65 -23.79 -1.94
C SER A 27 32.41 -23.93 -1.08
N ALA A 28 32.16 -22.93 -0.22
CA ALA A 28 30.87 -22.79 0.41
C ALA A 28 29.88 -22.64 -0.74
N THR A 29 29.14 -23.71 -1.05
CA THR A 29 28.03 -23.64 -1.97
C THR A 29 27.06 -22.66 -1.36
N THR A 30 26.90 -21.48 -1.97
CA THR A 30 25.85 -20.54 -1.59
C THR A 30 24.54 -21.33 -1.60
N PRO A 31 23.75 -21.32 -0.51
CA PRO A 31 22.44 -21.99 -0.52
C PRO A 31 21.64 -21.51 -1.72
N GLU A 32 21.00 -22.44 -2.44
CA GLU A 32 20.14 -22.06 -3.55
C GLU A 32 19.01 -21.15 -3.05
N PRO A 33 18.71 -20.03 -3.74
CA PRO A 33 17.64 -19.13 -3.32
C PRO A 33 16.31 -19.88 -3.34
N ARG A 34 15.57 -19.74 -2.23
CA ARG A 34 14.19 -20.21 -2.13
C ARG A 34 13.25 -19.10 -2.54
N TYR A 35 12.09 -19.48 -3.03
CA TYR A 35 11.04 -18.57 -3.45
C TYR A 35 9.69 -19.02 -2.92
N THR A 36 8.78 -18.08 -2.71
CA THR A 36 7.41 -18.30 -2.22
C THR A 36 6.39 -17.50 -3.01
N GLY A 37 5.17 -18.01 -3.09
CA GLY A 37 4.03 -17.29 -3.67
C GLY A 37 2.76 -18.14 -3.71
N THR A 38 1.64 -17.49 -4.02
CA THR A 38 0.33 -18.15 -4.18
C THR A 38 0.04 -18.40 -5.65
N PHE A 39 -0.25 -19.65 -6.02
CA PHE A 39 -0.50 -20.04 -7.41
C PHE A 39 -1.58 -21.09 -7.52
N THR A 40 -2.25 -21.11 -8.66
CA THR A 40 -2.95 -22.32 -9.09
C THR A 40 -1.92 -23.37 -9.51
N VAL A 41 -2.07 -24.61 -9.06
CA VAL A 41 -1.33 -25.77 -9.59
C VAL A 41 -2.31 -26.59 -10.44
N LEU A 42 -1.86 -27.06 -11.60
CA LEU A 42 -2.71 -27.77 -12.56
C LEU A 42 -1.98 -28.98 -13.16
N GLU A 43 -2.67 -30.13 -13.22
CA GLU A 43 -2.22 -31.35 -13.92
C GLU A 43 -3.27 -31.75 -14.97
N SER A 44 -2.82 -32.19 -16.15
CA SER A 44 -3.69 -32.70 -17.21
C SER A 44 -3.14 -33.99 -17.82
N ALA A 45 -3.81 -34.53 -18.84
CA ALA A 45 -3.28 -35.67 -19.58
C ALA A 45 -2.06 -35.31 -20.45
N GLU A 46 -1.84 -34.02 -20.73
CA GLU A 46 -0.77 -33.54 -21.61
C GLU A 46 0.53 -33.24 -20.84
N HIS A 47 0.42 -32.87 -19.56
CA HIS A 47 1.55 -32.52 -18.71
C HIS A 47 1.28 -32.89 -17.24
N GLY A 48 2.36 -33.10 -16.47
CA GLY A 48 2.28 -33.30 -15.02
C GLY A 48 1.84 -32.04 -14.25
N PRO A 49 1.93 -32.02 -12.92
CA PRO A 49 1.64 -30.84 -12.12
C PRO A 49 2.52 -29.65 -12.51
N GLN A 50 1.88 -28.53 -12.86
CA GLN A 50 2.55 -27.28 -13.24
C GLN A 50 2.07 -26.10 -12.41
N LEU A 51 2.98 -25.16 -12.14
CA LEU A 51 2.72 -23.90 -11.45
C LEU A 51 2.18 -22.85 -12.43
N CYS A 52 0.90 -22.47 -12.31
CA CYS A 52 0.24 -21.51 -13.20
C CYS A 52 0.63 -20.05 -12.88
N ALA A 53 1.72 -19.55 -13.45
CA ALA A 53 2.20 -18.19 -13.18
C ALA A 53 1.37 -17.08 -13.88
N GLY A 54 0.74 -17.38 -15.03
CA GLY A 54 -0.01 -16.41 -15.83
C GLY A 54 -1.50 -16.26 -15.49
N GLY A 55 -1.93 -16.79 -14.34
CA GLY A 55 -3.35 -16.88 -13.97
C GLY A 55 -4.11 -17.99 -14.70
N THR A 56 -5.33 -18.26 -14.25
CA THR A 56 -6.25 -19.21 -14.88
C THR A 56 -7.18 -18.50 -15.85
N LEU A 57 -7.35 -19.06 -17.05
CA LEU A 57 -8.40 -18.58 -17.98
C LEU A 57 -9.78 -18.87 -17.39
N LEU A 58 -10.79 -18.06 -17.76
CA LEU A 58 -12.21 -18.25 -17.39
C LEU A 58 -12.82 -19.47 -18.10
N SER A 59 -12.23 -20.66 -17.92
CA SER A 59 -12.71 -21.95 -18.42
C SER A 59 -12.81 -22.97 -17.30
N LEU A 60 -13.71 -23.95 -17.47
CA LEU A 60 -13.83 -25.11 -16.60
C LEU A 60 -13.73 -26.38 -17.47
N PRO A 61 -12.65 -27.17 -17.39
CA PRO A 61 -11.47 -26.98 -16.52
C PRO A 61 -10.60 -25.77 -16.92
N PRO A 62 -9.82 -25.19 -15.98
CA PRO A 62 -8.88 -24.12 -16.28
C PRO A 62 -7.78 -24.63 -17.22
N GLN A 63 -7.11 -23.69 -17.89
CA GLN A 63 -5.95 -23.95 -18.71
C GLN A 63 -4.88 -22.94 -18.34
N CYS A 64 -3.66 -23.41 -18.11
CA CYS A 64 -2.49 -22.59 -17.82
C CYS A 64 -1.24 -23.36 -18.27
N GLY A 65 -0.10 -22.68 -18.29
CA GLY A 65 1.21 -23.33 -18.42
C GLY A 65 2.21 -22.67 -17.49
N GLY A 66 3.25 -23.41 -17.15
CA GLY A 66 4.35 -22.92 -16.32
C GLY A 66 5.34 -24.03 -15.97
N PRO A 67 6.24 -23.79 -15.00
CA PRO A 67 7.23 -24.78 -14.58
C PRO A 67 6.57 -26.06 -14.06
N ASP A 68 7.18 -27.20 -14.38
CA ASP A 68 6.81 -28.48 -13.79
C ASP A 68 7.20 -28.51 -12.30
N ILE A 69 6.38 -29.19 -11.50
CA ILE A 69 6.61 -29.41 -10.06
C ILE A 69 6.86 -30.92 -9.84
N PRO A 70 8.10 -31.40 -10.01
CA PRO A 70 8.40 -32.84 -10.08
C PRO A 70 8.12 -33.60 -8.77
N ASN A 71 8.10 -32.90 -7.64
CA ASN A 71 7.83 -33.46 -6.31
C ASN A 71 6.43 -33.14 -5.76
N TRP A 72 5.47 -32.82 -6.64
CA TRP A 72 4.07 -32.60 -6.27
C TRP A 72 3.32 -33.91 -6.00
N ASP A 73 2.49 -33.93 -4.96
CA ASP A 73 1.58 -35.04 -4.66
C ASP A 73 0.16 -34.53 -4.35
N TRP A 74 -0.81 -34.90 -5.19
CA TRP A 74 -2.23 -34.57 -5.00
C TRP A 74 -2.86 -35.24 -3.78
N ALA A 75 -2.22 -36.25 -3.18
CA ALA A 75 -2.71 -36.89 -1.96
C ALA A 75 -2.57 -35.99 -0.72
N ASP A 76 -1.68 -34.99 -0.77
CA ASP A 76 -1.37 -34.10 0.35
C ASP A 76 -2.22 -32.82 0.35
N VAL A 77 -3.06 -32.62 -0.66
CA VAL A 77 -3.82 -31.38 -0.86
C VAL A 77 -5.27 -31.61 -1.30
N GLU A 78 -6.16 -30.75 -0.83
CA GLU A 78 -7.53 -30.63 -1.37
C GLU A 78 -7.47 -30.03 -2.78
N HIS A 79 -8.24 -30.58 -3.72
CA HIS A 79 -8.22 -30.17 -5.12
C HIS A 79 -9.55 -30.44 -5.82
N GLU A 80 -9.76 -29.74 -6.93
CA GLU A 80 -10.85 -30.00 -7.87
C GLU A 80 -10.39 -30.93 -8.99
N SER A 81 -11.33 -31.67 -9.57
CA SER A 81 -11.05 -32.44 -10.78
C SER A 81 -12.26 -32.58 -11.70
N VAL A 82 -12.06 -32.28 -12.98
CA VAL A 82 -13.05 -32.41 -14.06
C VAL A 82 -12.34 -32.86 -15.33
N ASP A 83 -12.93 -33.80 -16.07
CA ASP A 83 -12.47 -34.26 -17.39
C ASP A 83 -10.97 -34.67 -17.46
N GLY A 84 -10.44 -35.20 -16.34
CA GLY A 84 -9.04 -35.64 -16.26
C GLY A 84 -8.03 -34.53 -15.98
N VAL A 85 -8.50 -33.30 -15.73
CA VAL A 85 -7.71 -32.18 -15.22
C VAL A 85 -7.89 -32.11 -13.70
N ARG A 86 -6.81 -31.85 -12.97
CA ARG A 86 -6.82 -31.56 -11.53
C ARG A 86 -6.22 -30.19 -11.28
N TRP A 87 -6.82 -29.42 -10.39
CA TRP A 87 -6.28 -28.10 -10.03
C TRP A 87 -6.68 -27.67 -8.62
N GLY A 88 -5.95 -26.69 -8.09
CA GLY A 88 -6.27 -25.98 -6.86
C GLY A 88 -5.32 -24.81 -6.63
N ASP A 89 -5.65 -23.94 -5.70
CA ASP A 89 -4.83 -22.77 -5.34
C ASP A 89 -4.04 -23.03 -4.05
N TYR A 90 -2.73 -22.78 -4.08
CA TYR A 90 -1.81 -23.14 -3.01
C TYR A 90 -0.79 -22.05 -2.76
N GLN A 91 -0.39 -21.89 -1.51
CA GLN A 91 0.87 -21.25 -1.17
C GLN A 91 1.98 -22.28 -1.35
N VAL A 92 3.00 -21.96 -2.15
CA VAL A 92 4.14 -22.86 -2.42
C VAL A 92 5.45 -22.20 -2.04
N THR A 93 6.39 -23.00 -1.53
CA THR A 93 7.75 -22.57 -1.22
C THR A 93 8.75 -23.57 -1.77
N GLY A 94 9.73 -23.13 -2.54
CA GLY A 94 10.59 -24.02 -3.33
C GLY A 94 11.82 -23.34 -3.93
N THR A 95 12.60 -24.09 -4.68
CA THR A 95 13.69 -23.57 -5.53
C THR A 95 13.27 -23.62 -7.00
N PHE A 96 13.76 -22.67 -7.79
CA PHE A 96 13.54 -22.63 -9.23
C PHE A 96 14.88 -22.69 -9.94
N ASP A 97 15.07 -23.71 -10.79
CA ASP A 97 16.34 -23.92 -11.51
C ASP A 97 16.38 -23.27 -12.90
N GLY A 98 15.36 -22.49 -13.21
CA GLY A 98 15.12 -21.94 -14.54
C GLY A 98 14.16 -22.78 -15.36
N SER A 99 13.79 -24.00 -14.97
CA SER A 99 12.87 -24.86 -15.74
C SER A 99 11.81 -25.54 -14.88
N GLU A 100 12.20 -26.07 -13.73
CA GLU A 100 11.33 -26.78 -12.80
C GLU A 100 11.29 -26.03 -11.47
N PHE A 101 10.14 -26.07 -10.79
CA PHE A 101 9.98 -25.56 -9.44
C PHE A 101 9.91 -26.73 -8.46
N THR A 102 10.93 -26.90 -7.62
CA THR A 102 10.99 -28.00 -6.65
C THR A 102 10.54 -27.50 -5.28
N LEU A 103 9.49 -28.09 -4.71
CA LEU A 103 9.02 -27.73 -3.37
C LEU A 103 10.08 -28.05 -2.32
N THR A 104 10.32 -27.10 -1.40
CA THR A 104 11.19 -27.27 -0.22
C THR A 104 10.40 -27.30 1.08
N ALA A 105 9.11 -26.94 1.04
CA ALA A 105 8.15 -27.09 2.11
C ALA A 105 6.84 -27.67 1.58
N PRO A 106 6.02 -28.33 2.43
CA PRO A 106 4.68 -28.77 2.04
C PRO A 106 3.83 -27.58 1.55
N PRO A 107 2.99 -27.76 0.52
CA PRO A 107 2.09 -26.71 0.07
C PRO A 107 1.09 -26.33 1.17
N GLY A 108 0.87 -25.03 1.34
CA GLY A 108 -0.10 -24.48 2.28
C GLY A 108 -1.41 -24.09 1.59
N PRO A 109 -2.47 -23.78 2.36
CA PRO A 109 -3.66 -23.15 1.80
C PRO A 109 -3.28 -21.83 1.13
N ALA A 110 -3.95 -21.49 0.03
CA ALA A 110 -3.78 -20.20 -0.61
C ALA A 110 -4.02 -19.05 0.39
N GLU A 111 -3.18 -18.03 0.35
CA GLU A 111 -3.44 -16.83 1.13
C GLU A 111 -4.76 -16.17 0.67
N PRO A 112 -5.59 -15.65 1.59
CA PRO A 112 -6.79 -14.92 1.22
C PRO A 112 -6.40 -13.74 0.32
N SER A 113 -7.07 -13.61 -0.82
CA SER A 113 -6.82 -12.59 -1.86
C SER A 113 -6.90 -11.14 -1.37
N GLY A 114 -7.41 -10.88 -0.15
CA GLY A 114 -7.40 -9.57 0.50
C GLY A 114 -6.09 -9.19 1.21
N ARG A 115 -5.11 -10.10 1.30
CA ARG A 115 -3.82 -9.86 1.97
C ARG A 115 -2.66 -9.61 1.01
N GLN A 116 -2.79 -10.03 -0.25
CA GLN A 116 -1.83 -9.66 -1.29
C GLN A 116 -2.07 -8.21 -1.72
N PRO A 117 -1.05 -7.33 -1.70
CA PRO A 117 -1.17 -6.01 -2.32
C PRO A 117 -1.54 -6.23 -3.79
N GLN A 118 -2.77 -5.90 -4.18
CA GLN A 118 -3.07 -5.78 -5.59
C GLN A 118 -2.23 -4.61 -6.10
N PRO A 119 -1.48 -4.75 -7.20
CA PRO A 119 -0.89 -3.60 -7.86
C PRO A 119 -2.02 -2.58 -8.05
N PRO A 120 -1.82 -1.30 -7.70
CA PRO A 120 -2.81 -0.29 -8.01
C PRO A 120 -3.15 -0.41 -9.50
N GLY A 121 -4.44 -0.37 -9.82
CA GLY A 121 -4.87 -0.34 -11.23
C GLY A 121 -4.20 0.82 -11.96
N PRO A 122 -4.14 0.76 -13.30
CA PRO A 122 -3.52 1.84 -14.07
C PRO A 122 -4.18 3.17 -13.72
N ASP A 123 -3.37 4.19 -13.42
CA ASP A 123 -3.87 5.54 -13.20
C ASP A 123 -4.40 6.08 -14.54
N LEU A 124 -5.74 6.17 -14.63
CA LEU A 124 -6.41 6.69 -15.81
C LEU A 124 -6.69 8.19 -15.70
N SER A 125 -6.26 8.84 -14.62
CA SER A 125 -6.50 10.25 -14.40
C SER A 125 -5.88 11.11 -15.51
N THR A 126 -6.53 12.25 -15.76
CA THR A 126 -6.06 13.21 -16.74
C THR A 126 -4.91 14.05 -16.17
N PRO A 127 -3.69 13.99 -16.75
CA PRO A 127 -2.52 14.70 -16.23
C PRO A 127 -2.54 16.22 -16.51
N CYS A 128 -3.34 16.66 -17.48
CA CYS A 128 -3.48 18.07 -17.78
C CYS A 128 -4.26 18.81 -16.67
N PRO A 129 -3.89 20.05 -16.33
CA PRO A 129 -4.71 20.87 -15.45
C PRO A 129 -6.07 21.13 -16.09
N VAL A 130 -7.11 21.22 -15.26
CA VAL A 130 -8.48 21.53 -15.71
C VAL A 130 -8.48 22.86 -16.48
N PRO A 131 -8.94 22.88 -17.76
CA PRO A 131 -8.99 24.11 -18.55
C PRO A 131 -9.92 25.18 -17.93
N PRO A 132 -9.72 26.47 -18.25
CA PRO A 132 -10.69 27.50 -17.91
C PRO A 132 -12.08 27.17 -18.47
N GLY A 133 -13.05 26.93 -17.58
CA GLY A 133 -14.40 26.49 -17.96
C GLY A 133 -14.65 24.98 -17.82
N GLY A 134 -13.67 24.21 -17.37
CA GLY A 134 -13.80 22.77 -17.15
C GLY A 134 -13.51 21.93 -18.39
N TRP A 135 -13.60 20.62 -18.23
CA TRP A 135 -13.51 19.65 -19.32
C TRP A 135 -14.83 19.61 -20.10
N VAL A 136 -14.98 20.52 -21.06
CA VAL A 136 -16.19 20.69 -21.87
C VAL A 136 -16.00 20.22 -23.31
N PHE A 137 -17.11 19.87 -23.96
CA PHE A 137 -17.15 19.63 -25.40
C PHE A 137 -16.96 20.94 -26.17
N VAL A 138 -16.04 20.95 -27.13
CA VAL A 138 -15.85 22.04 -28.09
C VAL A 138 -16.84 21.89 -29.25
N ASP A 139 -17.04 20.67 -29.73
CA ASP A 139 -18.02 20.33 -30.76
C ASP A 139 -18.66 18.95 -30.46
N PRO A 140 -19.89 18.92 -29.92
CA PRO A 140 -20.60 17.67 -29.63
C PRO A 140 -20.84 16.78 -30.86
N ALA A 141 -20.86 17.34 -32.08
CA ALA A 141 -21.08 16.55 -33.30
C ALA A 141 -19.87 15.67 -33.66
N THR A 142 -18.67 16.07 -33.22
CA THR A 142 -17.40 15.36 -33.45
C THR A 142 -16.86 14.72 -32.16
N ALA A 143 -17.71 14.57 -31.15
CA ALA A 143 -17.41 13.91 -29.87
C ALA A 143 -18.13 12.56 -29.72
N SER A 144 -18.33 11.83 -30.81
CA SER A 144 -19.01 10.53 -30.84
C SER A 144 -18.05 9.36 -30.64
N THR A 145 -18.56 8.14 -30.36
CA THR A 145 -17.73 6.93 -30.28
C THR A 145 -16.96 6.65 -31.59
N GLU A 146 -17.57 6.92 -32.74
CA GLU A 146 -16.93 6.78 -34.05
C GLU A 146 -15.80 7.80 -34.22
N ALA A 147 -16.02 9.05 -33.82
CA ALA A 147 -14.99 10.08 -33.84
C ALA A 147 -13.84 9.76 -32.87
N LEU A 148 -14.14 9.16 -31.71
CA LEU A 148 -13.15 8.73 -30.73
C LEU A 148 -12.23 7.63 -31.29
N ALA A 149 -12.80 6.65 -31.99
CA ALA A 149 -12.01 5.64 -32.68
C ALA A 149 -11.16 6.27 -33.80
N ALA A 150 -11.76 7.15 -34.62
CA ALA A 150 -11.09 7.78 -35.75
C ALA A 150 -9.94 8.70 -35.32
N VAL A 151 -10.09 9.48 -34.23
CA VAL A 151 -8.99 10.31 -33.71
C VAL A 151 -7.89 9.45 -33.10
N GLY A 152 -8.21 8.32 -32.48
CA GLY A 152 -7.21 7.36 -31.97
C GLY A 152 -6.39 6.77 -33.11
N ASP A 153 -7.05 6.26 -34.15
CA ASP A 153 -6.39 5.74 -35.35
C ASP A 153 -5.53 6.80 -36.03
N TYR A 154 -6.04 8.04 -36.14
CA TYR A 154 -5.28 9.14 -36.71
C TYR A 154 -4.05 9.50 -35.86
N ALA A 155 -4.21 9.63 -34.54
CA ALA A 155 -3.12 9.91 -33.61
C ALA A 155 -1.99 8.89 -33.73
N ALA A 156 -2.32 7.61 -33.85
CA ALA A 156 -1.36 6.51 -34.01
C ALA A 156 -0.52 6.61 -35.31
N THR A 157 -0.99 7.35 -36.33
CA THR A 157 -0.21 7.61 -37.55
C THR A 157 0.75 8.79 -37.45
N LEU A 158 0.62 9.62 -36.41
CA LEU A 158 1.39 10.85 -36.29
C LEU A 158 2.80 10.56 -35.73
N PRO A 159 3.83 11.27 -36.23
CA PRO A 159 5.19 11.12 -35.70
C PRO A 159 5.27 11.46 -34.21
N GLY A 160 5.89 10.56 -33.45
CA GLY A 160 6.13 10.72 -32.01
C GLY A 160 4.97 10.26 -31.12
N TYR A 161 3.93 9.63 -31.66
CA TYR A 161 2.81 9.09 -30.88
C TYR A 161 3.30 8.17 -29.76
N GLY A 162 2.82 8.40 -28.53
CA GLY A 162 3.31 7.76 -27.30
C GLY A 162 2.27 6.93 -26.53
N GLY A 163 0.99 7.06 -26.86
CA GLY A 163 -0.10 6.35 -26.17
C GLY A 163 -1.42 7.13 -26.13
N LEU A 164 -2.51 6.41 -25.86
CA LEU A 164 -3.85 6.94 -25.70
C LEU A 164 -4.61 6.20 -24.60
N TRP A 165 -5.29 6.96 -23.74
CA TRP A 165 -6.27 6.42 -22.79
C TRP A 165 -7.45 7.37 -22.60
N VAL A 166 -8.47 6.87 -21.90
CA VAL A 166 -9.74 7.58 -21.72
C VAL A 166 -10.05 7.66 -20.22
N ASP A 167 -10.18 8.88 -19.73
CA ASP A 167 -10.64 9.19 -18.38
C ASP A 167 -12.17 9.43 -18.41
N ARG A 168 -12.92 8.69 -17.62
CA ARG A 168 -14.40 8.77 -17.56
C ARG A 168 -14.92 9.43 -16.29
N GLU A 169 -14.04 9.86 -15.38
CA GLU A 169 -14.42 10.48 -14.11
C GLU A 169 -14.72 11.98 -14.25
N VAL A 170 -15.47 12.34 -15.30
CA VAL A 170 -15.83 13.73 -15.56
C VAL A 170 -17.10 14.07 -14.79
N GLU A 171 -16.98 14.89 -13.74
CA GLU A 171 -18.12 15.61 -13.18
C GLU A 171 -18.67 16.56 -14.27
N GLN A 172 -19.84 16.20 -14.84
CA GLN A 172 -20.47 17.04 -15.85
C GLN A 172 -21.00 18.33 -15.21
N PRO A 173 -20.77 19.52 -15.81
CA PRO A 173 -21.44 20.72 -15.36
C PRO A 173 -22.96 20.54 -15.46
N PRO A 174 -23.74 21.03 -14.48
CA PRO A 174 -25.19 20.89 -14.49
C PRO A 174 -25.77 21.78 -15.59
N ASP A 175 -26.26 21.12 -16.64
CA ASP A 175 -27.07 21.64 -17.74
C ASP A 175 -26.42 22.46 -18.88
N PRO A 176 -26.84 22.22 -20.14
CA PRO A 176 -27.58 21.03 -20.58
C PRO A 176 -26.65 19.81 -20.69
N PRO A 177 -27.13 18.59 -20.40
CA PRO A 177 -26.36 17.37 -20.62
C PRO A 177 -25.99 17.26 -22.11
N PRO A 178 -24.84 16.64 -22.43
CA PRO A 178 -24.44 16.42 -23.81
C PRO A 178 -25.48 15.55 -24.55
N PRO A 179 -25.55 15.64 -25.90
CA PRO A 179 -26.38 14.73 -26.68
C PRO A 179 -26.07 13.27 -26.34
N GLU A 180 -27.06 12.38 -26.36
CA GLU A 180 -26.90 10.94 -26.04
C GLU A 180 -25.80 10.24 -26.87
N ALA A 181 -25.48 10.78 -28.05
CA ALA A 181 -24.43 10.29 -28.93
C ALA A 181 -23.01 10.75 -28.56
N ALA A 182 -22.85 11.73 -27.67
CA ALA A 182 -21.57 12.29 -27.28
C ALA A 182 -20.96 11.53 -26.11
N VAL A 183 -19.68 11.16 -26.23
CA VAL A 183 -18.95 10.41 -25.21
C VAL A 183 -18.46 11.36 -24.13
N ALA A 184 -19.02 11.26 -22.92
CA ALA A 184 -18.52 11.97 -21.75
C ALA A 184 -17.23 11.33 -21.24
N ALA A 185 -16.11 11.73 -21.84
CA ALA A 185 -14.78 11.31 -21.42
C ALA A 185 -13.72 12.35 -21.81
N ILE A 186 -12.61 12.37 -21.07
CA ILE A 186 -11.41 13.10 -21.45
C ILE A 186 -10.50 12.14 -22.20
N LEU A 187 -10.16 12.51 -23.43
CA LEU A 187 -9.22 11.76 -24.25
C LEU A 187 -7.80 12.23 -23.92
N ASN A 188 -6.97 11.32 -23.42
CA ASN A 188 -5.57 11.59 -23.11
C ASN A 188 -4.70 10.99 -24.21
N ILE A 189 -3.83 11.81 -24.83
CA ILE A 189 -2.93 11.37 -25.90
C ILE A 189 -1.53 11.92 -25.63
N THR A 190 -0.51 11.07 -25.71
CA THR A 190 0.88 11.49 -25.46
C THR A 190 1.71 11.52 -26.75
N PHE A 191 2.69 12.42 -26.80
CA PHE A 191 3.69 12.49 -27.88
C PHE A 191 5.08 12.81 -27.34
N THR A 192 6.14 12.35 -28.00
CA THR A 192 7.54 12.67 -27.63
C THR A 192 8.00 14.09 -28.01
N GLY A 193 7.07 15.00 -28.35
CA GLY A 193 7.35 16.37 -28.77
C GLY A 193 6.25 17.00 -29.62
N GLU A 194 6.42 18.28 -29.99
CA GLU A 194 5.49 19.05 -30.84
C GLU A 194 4.04 19.13 -30.31
N LEU A 195 3.87 19.11 -28.98
CA LEU A 195 2.56 18.93 -28.33
C LEU A 195 1.49 19.93 -28.81
N ALA A 196 1.81 21.21 -28.89
CA ALA A 196 0.86 22.24 -29.32
C ALA A 196 0.41 22.07 -30.79
N ALA A 197 1.32 21.62 -31.66
CA ALA A 197 0.98 21.32 -33.05
C ALA A 197 0.10 20.06 -33.13
N ARG A 198 0.42 19.03 -32.34
CA ARG A 198 -0.38 17.79 -32.25
C ARG A 198 -1.78 18.03 -31.71
N GLU A 199 -1.91 18.82 -30.65
CA GLU A 199 -3.21 19.19 -30.13
C GLU A 199 -4.05 19.90 -31.20
N ALA A 200 -3.47 20.88 -31.92
CA ALA A 200 -4.18 21.57 -32.99
C ALA A 200 -4.62 20.63 -34.13
N GLU A 201 -3.79 19.65 -34.51
CA GLU A 201 -4.13 18.63 -35.50
C GLU A 201 -5.27 17.71 -35.01
N LEU A 202 -5.22 17.25 -33.77
CA LEU A 202 -6.24 16.37 -33.18
C LEU A 202 -7.57 17.09 -32.98
N ARG A 203 -7.54 18.37 -32.62
CA ARG A 203 -8.74 19.23 -32.50
C ARG A 203 -9.49 19.43 -33.82
N ALA A 204 -8.85 19.19 -34.96
CA ALA A 204 -9.55 19.19 -36.25
C ALA A 204 -10.44 17.95 -36.46
N VAL A 205 -10.24 16.90 -35.66
CA VAL A 205 -10.93 15.60 -35.76
C VAL A 205 -11.83 15.34 -34.55
N TRP A 206 -11.43 15.80 -33.36
CA TRP A 206 -12.08 15.50 -32.08
C TRP A 206 -12.63 16.76 -31.39
N GLY A 207 -13.94 16.76 -31.19
CA GLY A 207 -14.67 17.85 -30.52
C GLY A 207 -14.87 17.67 -29.02
N GLY A 208 -14.41 16.56 -28.43
CA GLY A 208 -14.54 16.29 -27.00
C GLY A 208 -13.44 16.90 -26.13
N ALA A 209 -13.43 16.56 -24.83
CA ALA A 209 -12.33 16.90 -23.94
C ALA A 209 -11.04 16.18 -24.39
N LEU A 210 -9.91 16.89 -24.41
CA LEU A 210 -8.63 16.42 -24.93
C LEU A 210 -7.50 16.95 -24.06
N CYS A 211 -6.65 16.06 -23.59
CA CYS A 211 -5.39 16.35 -22.94
C CYS A 211 -4.26 15.79 -23.80
N VAL A 212 -3.27 16.63 -24.11
CA VAL A 212 -2.07 16.24 -24.85
C VAL A 212 -0.84 16.47 -23.99
N THR A 213 -0.09 15.41 -23.70
CA THR A 213 1.09 15.45 -22.81
C THR A 213 2.33 14.83 -23.45
N GLU A 214 3.46 15.03 -22.79
CA GLU A 214 4.74 14.48 -23.24
C GLU A 214 4.87 12.98 -22.93
N ALA A 215 5.36 12.21 -23.89
CA ALA A 215 5.80 10.82 -23.71
C ALA A 215 7.33 10.74 -23.65
N ARG A 216 7.86 9.82 -22.86
CA ARG A 216 9.31 9.51 -22.81
C ARG A 216 9.76 8.73 -24.04
N HIS A 217 8.91 7.82 -24.51
CA HIS A 217 9.17 6.91 -25.61
C HIS A 217 8.01 6.93 -26.62
N PRO A 218 8.30 6.83 -27.93
CA PRO A 218 7.26 6.61 -28.91
C PRO A 218 6.68 5.20 -28.73
N GLN A 219 5.37 5.04 -28.92
CA GLN A 219 4.67 3.77 -28.71
C GLN A 219 5.27 2.64 -29.56
N ALA A 220 5.67 2.91 -30.80
CA ALA A 220 6.32 1.92 -31.66
C ALA A 220 7.58 1.29 -31.02
N ARG A 221 8.37 2.07 -30.27
CA ARG A 221 9.53 1.53 -29.54
C ARG A 221 9.10 0.59 -28.41
N LEU A 222 8.04 0.92 -27.68
CA LEU A 222 7.55 0.06 -26.60
C LEU A 222 6.94 -1.23 -27.16
N GLU A 223 6.25 -1.16 -28.29
CA GLU A 223 5.72 -2.34 -29.00
C GLU A 223 6.85 -3.25 -29.53
N GLU A 224 7.94 -2.67 -30.02
CA GLU A 224 9.14 -3.42 -30.40
C GLU A 224 9.75 -4.17 -29.19
N ILE A 225 9.92 -3.48 -28.05
CA ILE A 225 10.42 -4.09 -26.82
C ILE A 225 9.47 -5.19 -26.33
N GLN A 226 8.15 -4.91 -26.28
CA GLN A 226 7.14 -5.90 -25.91
C GLN A 226 7.24 -7.15 -26.77
N ALA A 227 7.34 -6.99 -28.10
CA ALA A 227 7.46 -8.10 -29.03
C ALA A 227 8.78 -8.87 -28.86
N GLU A 228 9.86 -8.19 -28.49
CA GLU A 228 11.14 -8.83 -28.21
C GLU A 228 11.13 -9.67 -26.92
N LEU A 229 10.45 -9.16 -25.89
CA LEU A 229 10.33 -9.82 -24.58
C LEU A 229 9.28 -10.93 -24.57
N ALA A 230 8.26 -10.85 -25.43
CA ALA A 230 7.21 -11.85 -25.54
C ALA A 230 7.79 -13.25 -25.84
N GLY A 231 7.60 -14.18 -24.91
CA GLY A 231 8.07 -15.56 -25.05
C GLY A 231 9.57 -15.77 -24.78
N LYS A 232 10.29 -14.76 -24.26
CA LYS A 232 11.61 -14.99 -23.65
C LYS A 232 11.46 -15.86 -22.40
N HIS A 233 12.46 -16.69 -22.15
CA HIS A 233 12.45 -17.62 -21.02
C HIS A 233 12.26 -16.87 -19.69
N GLY A 234 11.30 -17.29 -18.85
CA GLY A 234 11.03 -16.69 -17.54
C GLY A 234 10.03 -15.52 -17.54
N ILE A 235 9.69 -15.00 -18.73
CA ILE A 235 8.66 -13.98 -18.95
C ILE A 235 7.43 -14.64 -19.54
N PHE A 236 6.27 -14.52 -18.87
CA PHE A 236 5.02 -15.11 -19.35
C PHE A 236 4.03 -14.07 -19.88
N SER A 237 4.20 -12.80 -19.52
CA SER A 237 3.44 -11.69 -20.11
C SER A 237 4.35 -10.48 -20.32
N ALA A 238 4.12 -9.78 -21.44
CA ALA A 238 4.68 -8.46 -21.70
C ALA A 238 3.59 -7.60 -22.35
N ALA A 239 3.33 -6.42 -21.80
CA ALA A 239 2.29 -5.51 -22.26
C ALA A 239 2.76 -4.05 -22.24
N VAL A 240 2.38 -3.27 -23.24
CA VAL A 240 2.60 -1.83 -23.23
C VAL A 240 1.53 -1.15 -22.38
N MET A 241 1.97 -0.44 -21.34
CA MET A 241 1.12 0.40 -20.50
C MET A 241 1.17 1.83 -21.03
N GLN A 242 0.21 2.19 -21.89
CA GLN A 242 0.22 3.46 -22.64
C GLN A 242 0.18 4.70 -21.73
N GLN A 243 -0.52 4.60 -20.60
CA GLN A 243 -0.70 5.68 -19.62
C GLN A 243 0.61 6.05 -18.92
N GLU A 244 1.40 5.03 -18.59
CA GLU A 244 2.67 5.17 -17.87
C GLU A 244 3.88 5.25 -18.83
N ASN A 245 3.64 4.96 -20.11
CA ASN A 245 4.61 4.93 -21.19
C ASN A 245 5.79 3.99 -20.88
N VAL A 246 5.46 2.78 -20.39
CA VAL A 246 6.39 1.69 -20.05
C VAL A 246 5.94 0.35 -20.65
N VAL A 247 6.84 -0.62 -20.73
CA VAL A 247 6.49 -2.04 -20.94
C VAL A 247 6.42 -2.73 -19.57
N ASP A 248 5.25 -3.24 -19.21
CA ASP A 248 5.08 -4.08 -18.02
C ASP A 248 5.37 -5.55 -18.39
N VAL A 249 6.20 -6.20 -17.60
CA VAL A 249 6.66 -7.56 -17.78
C VAL A 249 6.29 -8.36 -16.54
N GLN A 250 5.52 -9.43 -16.73
CA GLN A 250 5.27 -10.40 -15.69
C GLN A 250 6.23 -11.58 -15.85
N ALA A 251 7.07 -11.76 -14.84
CA ALA A 251 8.09 -12.79 -14.79
C ALA A 251 7.83 -13.73 -13.61
N LEU A 252 8.31 -14.97 -13.73
CA LEU A 252 8.18 -15.91 -12.61
C LEU A 252 9.00 -15.44 -11.42
N ILE A 253 10.28 -15.12 -11.62
CA ILE A 253 11.19 -14.55 -10.62
C ILE A 253 11.88 -13.31 -11.18
N ASP A 254 12.31 -12.42 -10.30
CA ASP A 254 13.26 -11.34 -10.63
C ASP A 254 14.62 -11.66 -9.98
N ASP A 255 15.51 -12.30 -10.74
CA ASP A 255 16.88 -12.63 -10.33
C ASP A 255 17.89 -11.57 -10.81
N GLY A 256 17.49 -10.30 -10.75
CA GLY A 256 18.18 -9.19 -11.40
C GLY A 256 17.74 -9.01 -12.86
N LEU A 257 16.54 -9.47 -13.20
CA LEU A 257 15.92 -9.25 -14.50
C LEU A 257 15.63 -7.75 -14.70
N GLN A 258 15.13 -7.06 -13.68
CA GLN A 258 14.88 -5.60 -13.75
C GLN A 258 16.16 -4.85 -14.12
N ASP A 259 17.27 -5.08 -13.40
CA ASP A 259 18.56 -4.43 -13.67
C ASP A 259 19.06 -4.68 -15.09
N ARG A 260 18.98 -5.92 -15.57
CA ARG A 260 19.39 -6.27 -16.95
C ARG A 260 18.56 -5.54 -18.00
N LEU A 261 17.25 -5.42 -17.77
CA LEU A 261 16.34 -4.73 -18.70
C LEU A 261 16.53 -3.21 -18.64
N ASP A 262 16.83 -2.64 -17.47
CA ASP A 262 17.17 -1.23 -17.34
C ASP A 262 18.51 -0.89 -18.00
N ASP A 263 19.52 -1.77 -17.90
CA ASP A 263 20.80 -1.64 -18.61
C ASP A 263 20.62 -1.70 -20.13
N GLU A 264 19.71 -2.56 -20.62
CA GLU A 264 19.49 -2.79 -22.05
C GLU A 264 18.60 -1.72 -22.69
N TYR A 265 17.46 -1.40 -22.07
CA TYR A 265 16.44 -0.52 -22.64
C TYR A 265 16.45 0.90 -22.06
N GLY A 266 17.15 1.11 -20.95
CA GLY A 266 17.21 2.35 -20.20
C GLY A 266 16.28 2.33 -18.97
N PRO A 267 16.69 2.96 -17.86
CA PRO A 267 15.98 2.89 -16.58
C PRO A 267 14.53 3.37 -16.69
N GLY A 268 13.60 2.55 -16.20
CA GLY A 268 12.17 2.86 -16.17
C GLY A 268 11.46 2.75 -17.52
N THR A 269 12.08 2.13 -18.52
CA THR A 269 11.44 1.76 -19.80
C THR A 269 10.62 0.48 -19.66
N VAL A 270 11.14 -0.48 -18.87
CA VAL A 270 10.52 -1.78 -18.61
C VAL A 270 10.34 -1.93 -17.09
N ARG A 271 9.17 -2.39 -16.66
CA ARG A 271 8.87 -2.73 -15.27
C ARG A 271 8.68 -4.23 -15.15
N VAL A 272 9.41 -4.86 -14.23
CA VAL A 272 9.29 -6.28 -13.92
C VAL A 272 8.41 -6.44 -12.69
N THR A 273 7.39 -7.28 -12.83
CA THR A 273 6.57 -7.78 -11.73
C THR A 273 6.81 -9.28 -11.60
N ALA A 274 7.44 -9.70 -10.50
CA ALA A 274 7.70 -11.12 -10.22
C ALA A 274 6.54 -11.77 -9.47
N SER A 275 6.12 -12.96 -9.89
CA SER A 275 5.08 -13.72 -9.18
C SER A 275 5.61 -14.47 -7.96
N LEU A 276 6.83 -14.99 -8.05
CA LEU A 276 7.54 -15.61 -6.94
C LEU A 276 8.43 -14.57 -6.26
N ARG A 277 8.30 -14.46 -4.94
CA ARG A 277 9.14 -13.61 -4.11
C ARG A 277 10.26 -14.43 -3.51
N PRO A 278 11.50 -13.90 -3.42
CA PRO A 278 12.57 -14.59 -2.71
C PRO A 278 12.18 -14.77 -1.25
N VAL A 279 12.41 -15.98 -0.72
CA VAL A 279 12.33 -16.22 0.72
C VAL A 279 13.68 -15.83 1.31
N PRO A 280 13.73 -14.87 2.26
CA PRO A 280 14.95 -14.56 2.95
C PRO A 280 15.59 -15.82 3.55
N PRO A 281 16.93 -15.94 3.55
CA PRO A 281 17.61 -16.97 4.34
C PRO A 281 17.09 -16.96 5.78
N ASP A 282 16.98 -18.12 6.43
CA ASP A 282 16.44 -18.21 7.81
C ASP A 282 17.25 -17.36 8.83
N ASP A 283 18.51 -17.02 8.49
CA ASP A 283 19.41 -16.18 9.28
C ASP A 283 19.54 -14.73 8.74
N ALA A 284 18.80 -14.37 7.69
CA ALA A 284 18.85 -13.02 7.15
C ALA A 284 18.15 -12.03 8.11
N PRO A 285 18.73 -10.84 8.33
CA PRO A 285 18.10 -9.84 9.17
C PRO A 285 16.78 -9.40 8.52
N THR A 286 15.70 -9.33 9.31
CA THR A 286 14.42 -8.79 8.86
C THR A 286 14.61 -7.36 8.37
N VAL A 287 14.17 -7.11 7.15
CA VAL A 287 14.12 -5.77 6.56
C VAL A 287 12.76 -5.16 6.89
N TYR A 288 12.76 -3.91 7.31
CA TYR A 288 11.57 -3.15 7.66
C TYR A 288 11.45 -1.92 6.78
N ALA A 289 10.22 -1.52 6.46
CA ALA A 289 9.92 -0.29 5.76
C ALA A 289 8.86 0.55 6.49
N GLY A 290 8.96 1.87 6.32
CA GLY A 290 8.00 2.85 6.85
C GLY A 290 8.16 4.21 6.19
N THR A 291 7.23 5.13 6.46
CA THR A 291 7.27 6.50 5.94
C THR A 291 7.45 7.47 7.09
N PHE A 292 8.46 8.34 6.99
CA PHE A 292 8.85 9.25 8.07
C PHE A 292 9.30 10.60 7.52
N THR A 293 9.15 11.64 8.33
CA THR A 293 9.95 12.85 8.15
C THR A 293 11.36 12.58 8.65
N VAL A 294 12.34 12.64 7.75
CA VAL A 294 13.76 12.54 8.09
C VAL A 294 14.29 13.94 8.38
N ILE A 295 14.96 14.12 9.52
CA ILE A 295 15.55 15.39 9.94
C ILE A 295 17.04 15.18 10.25
N GLU A 296 17.90 15.96 9.59
CA GLU A 296 19.30 16.15 9.95
C GLU A 296 19.44 17.38 10.85
N SER A 297 19.94 17.17 12.06
CA SER A 297 20.18 18.22 13.04
C SER A 297 21.41 19.08 12.66
N ARG A 298 21.60 20.21 13.36
CA ARG A 298 22.80 21.07 13.18
C ARG A 298 24.11 20.38 13.49
N ASP A 299 24.05 19.34 14.33
CA ASP A 299 25.22 18.57 14.75
C ASP A 299 25.51 17.42 13.78
N GLY A 300 24.67 17.23 12.75
CA GLY A 300 24.79 16.19 11.72
C GLY A 300 24.08 14.88 12.06
N ASP A 301 23.29 14.85 13.14
CA ASP A 301 22.53 13.66 13.52
C ASP A 301 21.29 13.51 12.62
N VAL A 302 21.19 12.40 11.90
CA VAL A 302 20.04 12.09 11.04
C VAL A 302 19.07 11.18 11.77
N ASN A 303 17.82 11.60 11.88
CA ASN A 303 16.78 10.85 12.57
C ASN A 303 15.52 10.75 11.71
N ALA A 304 14.88 9.59 11.72
CA ALA A 304 13.51 9.41 11.26
C ALA A 304 12.55 9.73 12.41
N CYS A 305 11.77 10.81 12.28
CA CYS A 305 10.93 11.28 13.38
C CYS A 305 9.60 10.50 13.43
N SER A 306 9.22 10.00 14.60
CA SER A 306 7.87 9.49 14.84
C SER A 306 6.83 10.60 15.04
N MET A 307 7.29 11.77 15.50
CA MET A 307 6.50 12.98 15.62
C MET A 307 7.35 14.17 15.19
N VAL A 308 6.76 15.08 14.42
CA VAL A 308 7.39 16.33 14.00
C VAL A 308 6.85 17.48 14.83
N MET A 309 7.73 18.26 15.43
CA MET A 309 7.36 19.44 16.20
C MET A 309 6.89 20.56 15.27
N GLU A 310 5.83 21.29 15.68
CA GLU A 310 5.33 22.47 14.98
C GLU A 310 6.28 23.68 15.14
N SER A 311 7.46 23.61 14.52
CA SER A 311 8.48 24.66 14.51
C SER A 311 9.10 24.85 13.13
N TYR A 312 9.82 25.96 12.94
CA TYR A 312 10.58 26.22 11.71
C TYR A 312 12.01 26.70 12.04
N PRO A 313 13.07 25.90 11.77
CA PRO A 313 13.03 24.53 11.24
C PRO A 313 12.30 23.55 12.17
N PRO A 314 11.73 22.45 11.64
CA PRO A 314 11.09 21.43 12.45
C PRO A 314 12.13 20.69 13.31
N GLY A 315 11.66 20.02 14.35
CA GLY A 315 12.49 19.07 15.10
C GLY A 315 11.74 17.78 15.38
N CYS A 316 12.48 16.71 15.69
CA CYS A 316 11.88 15.44 16.06
C CYS A 316 11.37 15.50 17.52
N GLY A 317 10.09 15.18 17.73
CA GLY A 317 9.48 14.94 19.05
C GLY A 317 9.64 13.50 19.55
N GLY A 318 10.44 12.70 18.86
CA GLY A 318 10.63 11.26 19.03
C GLY A 318 11.07 10.66 17.70
N GLY A 319 11.59 9.44 17.71
CA GLY A 319 12.10 8.78 16.52
C GLY A 319 13.28 7.87 16.80
N PHE A 320 14.04 7.58 15.74
CA PHE A 320 15.23 6.73 15.80
C PHE A 320 16.32 7.23 14.86
N GLU A 321 17.56 6.87 15.17
CA GLU A 321 18.72 7.17 14.33
C GLU A 321 18.59 6.45 12.99
N LEU A 322 18.90 7.16 11.91
CA LEU A 322 18.92 6.60 10.56
C LEU A 322 20.37 6.51 10.06
N ARG A 323 20.86 5.28 9.84
CA ARG A 323 22.23 5.02 9.38
C ARG A 323 22.28 4.76 7.88
N GLY A 324 23.34 5.26 7.25
CA GLY A 324 23.53 5.15 5.79
C GLY A 324 22.77 6.21 4.99
N TRP A 325 22.17 7.20 5.65
CA TRP A 325 21.47 8.29 4.98
C TRP A 325 22.42 9.24 4.23
N SER A 326 21.98 9.71 3.07
CA SER A 326 22.66 10.71 2.26
C SER A 326 21.63 11.58 1.53
N TRP A 327 21.76 12.90 1.67
CA TRP A 327 20.91 13.86 0.95
C TRP A 327 21.19 13.92 -0.55
N ASP A 328 22.33 13.41 -1.01
CA ASP A 328 22.68 13.39 -2.44
C ASP A 328 21.83 12.40 -3.24
N ASP A 329 21.22 11.42 -2.56
CA ASP A 329 20.47 10.31 -3.17
C ASP A 329 18.95 10.59 -3.24
N VAL A 330 18.48 11.68 -2.63
CA VAL A 330 17.06 12.02 -2.52
C VAL A 330 16.76 13.42 -3.06
N ARG A 331 15.47 13.74 -3.17
CA ARG A 331 14.96 15.05 -3.58
C ARG A 331 13.74 15.41 -2.76
N GLY A 332 13.48 16.71 -2.62
CA GLY A 332 12.31 17.21 -1.88
C GLY A 332 12.65 17.66 -0.47
N GLU A 333 13.94 17.83 -0.19
CA GLU A 333 14.47 18.35 1.04
C GLU A 333 14.30 19.87 1.15
N GLU A 334 14.04 20.33 2.37
CA GLU A 334 14.13 21.72 2.75
C GLU A 334 15.29 21.91 3.74
N SER A 335 15.98 23.05 3.66
CA SER A 335 17.04 23.40 4.60
C SER A 335 16.84 24.80 5.16
N SER A 336 16.90 24.93 6.48
CA SER A 336 16.83 26.22 7.17
C SER A 336 17.64 26.18 8.47
N ALA A 337 18.39 27.26 8.71
CA ALA A 337 19.18 27.44 9.93
C ALA A 337 20.05 26.23 10.31
N GLY A 338 20.64 25.55 9.31
CA GLY A 338 21.53 24.39 9.49
C GLY A 338 20.82 23.08 9.85
N VAL A 339 19.50 23.01 9.63
CA VAL A 339 18.70 21.79 9.74
C VAL A 339 18.17 21.47 8.34
N THR A 340 18.24 20.22 7.93
CA THR A 340 17.70 19.73 6.64
C THR A 340 16.65 18.67 6.92
N TRP A 341 15.52 18.70 6.21
CA TRP A 341 14.44 17.73 6.42
C TRP A 341 13.65 17.42 5.15
N GLY A 342 12.95 16.29 5.14
CA GLY A 342 11.97 15.93 4.10
C GLY A 342 11.22 14.65 4.47
N ASP A 343 10.13 14.35 3.77
CA ASP A 343 9.34 13.14 3.99
C ASP A 343 9.77 12.05 3.02
N TYR A 344 10.01 10.83 3.52
CA TYR A 344 10.52 9.72 2.72
C TYR A 344 9.98 8.37 3.19
N ARG A 345 9.82 7.45 2.23
CA ARG A 345 9.73 6.02 2.51
C ARG A 345 11.15 5.47 2.64
N ILE A 346 11.44 4.82 3.76
CA ILE A 346 12.75 4.25 4.06
C ILE A 346 12.63 2.75 4.32
N GLU A 347 13.69 2.02 3.96
CA GLU A 347 13.79 0.57 4.12
C GLU A 347 15.17 0.18 4.68
N GLY A 348 15.19 -0.70 5.67
CA GLY A 348 16.42 -1.07 6.35
C GLY A 348 16.30 -2.17 7.40
N THR A 349 17.42 -2.55 8.01
CA THR A 349 17.45 -3.48 9.14
C THR A 349 17.38 -2.73 10.47
N TRP A 350 16.53 -3.19 11.38
CA TRP A 350 16.32 -2.61 12.71
C TRP A 350 17.17 -3.30 13.78
N ASP A 351 17.94 -2.55 14.56
CA ASP A 351 18.79 -3.10 15.64
C ASP A 351 18.21 -2.93 17.07
N GLY A 352 16.99 -2.39 17.17
CA GLY A 352 16.34 -2.02 18.44
C GLY A 352 16.44 -0.54 18.76
N THR A 353 17.36 0.19 18.13
CA THR A 353 17.60 1.62 18.40
C THR A 353 17.72 2.48 17.14
N ALA A 354 18.20 1.90 16.05
CA ALA A 354 18.48 2.56 14.80
C ALA A 354 18.06 1.68 13.63
N LEU A 355 17.64 2.32 12.55
CA LEU A 355 17.43 1.68 11.26
C LEU A 355 18.67 1.90 10.40
N THR A 356 19.24 0.82 9.87
CA THR A 356 20.32 0.91 8.88
C THR A 356 19.75 0.66 7.50
N LEU A 357 19.83 1.66 6.61
CA LEU A 357 19.26 1.57 5.27
C LEU A 357 19.87 0.42 4.47
N THR A 358 19.01 -0.35 3.82
CA THR A 358 19.39 -1.43 2.89
C THR A 358 19.05 -1.10 1.45
N ALA A 359 18.22 -0.08 1.21
CA ALA A 359 17.83 0.42 -0.09
C ALA A 359 17.86 1.96 -0.11
N PRO A 360 17.96 2.60 -1.30
CA PRO A 360 17.77 4.04 -1.43
C PRO A 360 16.39 4.47 -0.92
N ALA A 361 16.33 5.65 -0.31
CA ALA A 361 15.06 6.19 0.15
C ALA A 361 14.19 6.68 -1.02
N GLU A 362 12.89 6.45 -0.92
CA GLU A 362 11.93 6.78 -1.96
C GLU A 362 11.04 7.97 -1.53
N PRO A 363 10.46 8.71 -2.49
CA PRO A 363 9.38 9.65 -2.17
C PRO A 363 8.24 8.95 -1.41
N PRO A 364 7.55 9.66 -0.50
CA PRO A 364 6.48 9.07 0.27
C PRO A 364 5.33 8.68 -0.68
N PRO A 365 4.64 7.55 -0.43
CA PRO A 365 3.49 7.18 -1.23
C PRO A 365 2.42 8.28 -1.14
N LEU A 366 1.64 8.44 -2.21
CA LEU A 366 0.51 9.38 -2.19
C LEU A 366 -0.40 9.03 -1.01
N ALA A 367 -0.73 10.04 -0.20
CA ALA A 367 -1.58 9.86 0.96
C ALA A 367 -2.89 9.20 0.51
N SER A 368 -3.18 8.01 1.06
CA SER A 368 -4.52 7.44 0.92
C SER A 368 -5.52 8.43 1.52
N PRO A 369 -6.71 8.58 0.93
CA PRO A 369 -7.74 9.41 1.53
C PRO A 369 -7.96 8.92 2.97
N PRO A 370 -8.06 9.84 3.95
CA PRO A 370 -8.29 9.43 5.33
C PRO A 370 -9.50 8.50 5.38
N GLU A 371 -9.35 7.36 6.05
CA GLU A 371 -10.46 6.45 6.35
C GLU A 371 -11.61 7.30 6.91
N ASP A 372 -12.82 7.12 6.40
CA ASP A 372 -13.96 7.95 6.80
C ASP A 372 -14.37 7.63 8.25
N LEU A 373 -13.71 8.29 9.20
CA LEU A 373 -13.97 8.15 10.62
C LEU A 373 -15.40 8.58 11.01
N ASN A 374 -16.16 9.23 10.11
CA ASN A 374 -17.55 9.57 10.38
C ASN A 374 -18.45 8.34 10.51
N GLN A 375 -18.11 7.19 9.91
CA GLN A 375 -18.90 5.96 10.02
C GLN A 375 -18.94 5.38 11.45
N ARG A 376 -18.05 5.83 12.35
CA ARG A 376 -17.95 5.31 13.72
C ARG A 376 -18.87 6.04 14.73
N PHE A 377 -19.66 7.02 14.29
CA PHE A 377 -20.54 7.83 15.15
C PHE A 377 -22.05 7.55 14.99
N ASP A 378 -22.42 6.46 14.35
CA ASP A 378 -23.83 6.06 14.22
C ASP A 378 -24.42 5.57 15.56
N THR A 379 -25.73 5.78 15.75
CA THR A 379 -26.44 5.27 16.92
C THR A 379 -26.44 3.73 16.94
N SER A 380 -25.84 3.15 17.99
CA SER A 380 -25.73 1.69 18.15
C SER A 380 -27.04 1.00 18.55
N CYS A 381 -28.02 1.75 19.05
CA CYS A 381 -29.32 1.21 19.43
C CYS A 381 -30.23 1.04 18.20
N PRO A 382 -31.06 -0.02 18.13
CA PRO A 382 -32.12 -0.08 17.14
C PRO A 382 -33.14 1.04 17.36
N THR A 383 -33.77 1.52 16.28
CA THR A 383 -34.85 2.52 16.36
C THR A 383 -35.97 2.03 17.28
N PRO A 384 -36.33 2.80 18.33
CA PRO A 384 -37.40 2.42 19.25
C PRO A 384 -38.77 2.32 18.56
N PRO A 385 -39.70 1.51 19.11
CA PRO A 385 -41.08 1.51 18.65
C PRO A 385 -41.70 2.92 18.75
N GLY A 386 -42.12 3.49 17.61
CA GLY A 386 -42.63 4.86 17.53
C GLY A 386 -41.59 5.92 17.13
N GLY A 387 -40.38 5.49 16.80
CA GLY A 387 -39.28 6.33 16.34
C GLY A 387 -38.54 7.05 17.49
N TRP A 388 -37.45 7.72 17.15
CA TRP A 388 -36.72 8.58 18.06
C TRP A 388 -37.54 9.82 18.39
N ALA A 389 -37.94 9.93 19.66
CA ALA A 389 -38.83 10.97 20.16
C ALA A 389 -38.19 11.81 21.26
N ILE A 390 -38.61 13.07 21.34
CA ILE A 390 -38.46 13.90 22.54
C ILE A 390 -39.53 13.48 23.54
N LEU A 391 -39.12 13.00 24.71
CA LEU A 391 -39.99 12.53 25.78
C LEU A 391 -40.42 13.64 26.74
N ASP A 392 -39.53 14.60 27.01
CA ASP A 392 -39.83 15.79 27.82
C ASP A 392 -39.15 17.03 27.23
N GLY A 393 -39.94 17.84 26.51
CA GLY A 393 -39.45 19.08 25.91
C GLY A 393 -39.02 20.17 26.91
N ALA A 394 -39.31 20.01 28.21
CA ALA A 394 -38.80 20.92 29.23
C ALA A 394 -37.33 20.62 29.59
N LEU A 395 -36.83 19.42 29.29
CA LEU A 395 -35.50 18.91 29.64
C LEU A 395 -34.59 18.73 28.42
N THR A 396 -34.75 19.54 27.37
CA THR A 396 -33.96 19.45 26.13
C THR A 396 -32.98 20.61 25.93
N HIS A 397 -32.77 21.44 26.95
CA HIS A 397 -31.84 22.56 26.85
C HIS A 397 -30.40 22.11 27.03
N ALA A 398 -29.44 22.95 26.60
CA ALA A 398 -28.02 22.68 26.76
C ALA A 398 -27.63 22.33 28.22
N ALA A 399 -28.20 23.04 29.19
CA ALA A 399 -27.96 22.75 30.61
C ALA A 399 -28.49 21.37 31.06
N ASP A 400 -29.55 20.86 30.44
CA ASP A 400 -30.09 19.53 30.73
C ASP A 400 -29.17 18.44 30.16
N PHE A 401 -28.68 18.66 28.94
CA PHE A 401 -27.64 17.83 28.32
C PHE A 401 -26.36 17.81 29.16
N ASP A 402 -25.85 18.98 29.59
CA ASP A 402 -24.65 19.08 30.41
C ASP A 402 -24.77 18.29 31.71
N ARG A 403 -25.95 18.29 32.35
CA ARG A 403 -26.20 17.47 33.56
C ARG A 403 -26.20 15.98 33.25
N ALA A 404 -26.80 15.55 32.14
CA ALA A 404 -26.81 14.16 31.74
C ALA A 404 -25.39 13.67 31.40
N HIS A 405 -24.61 14.47 30.69
CA HIS A 405 -23.21 14.18 30.38
C HIS A 405 -22.33 14.16 31.64
N ALA A 406 -22.52 15.11 32.56
CA ALA A 406 -21.81 15.11 33.85
C ALA A 406 -22.16 13.90 34.72
N TYR A 407 -23.41 13.43 34.70
CA TYR A 407 -23.78 12.17 35.34
C TYR A 407 -23.03 10.99 34.70
N ALA A 408 -23.03 10.90 33.37
CA ALA A 408 -22.39 9.81 32.64
C ALA A 408 -20.90 9.72 32.98
N LEU A 409 -20.15 10.83 32.90
CA LEU A 409 -18.73 10.91 33.24
C LEU A 409 -18.40 10.47 34.68
N ALA A 410 -19.33 10.68 35.62
CA ALA A 410 -19.15 10.31 37.02
C ALA A 410 -19.64 8.89 37.34
N ALA A 411 -20.36 8.24 36.41
CA ALA A 411 -20.98 6.96 36.66
C ALA A 411 -19.96 5.81 36.53
N PRO A 412 -20.02 4.79 37.41
CA PRO A 412 -19.18 3.62 37.26
C PRO A 412 -19.49 2.92 35.94
N GLY A 413 -18.44 2.49 35.24
CA GLY A 413 -18.58 1.76 33.99
C GLY A 413 -18.84 2.62 32.75
N TYR A 414 -18.79 3.95 32.84
CA TYR A 414 -18.85 4.82 31.66
C TYR A 414 -17.71 4.55 30.68
N VAL A 415 -18.00 4.68 29.38
CA VAL A 415 -17.09 4.39 28.27
C VAL A 415 -16.91 5.60 27.36
N ASP A 416 -18.01 6.09 26.77
CA ASP A 416 -18.04 7.27 25.94
C ASP A 416 -19.48 7.78 25.75
N SER A 417 -19.59 8.95 25.12
CA SER A 417 -20.83 9.48 24.61
C SER A 417 -20.59 10.34 23.38
N TRP A 418 -21.53 10.30 22.43
CA TRP A 418 -21.44 11.03 21.17
C TRP A 418 -22.83 11.45 20.68
N LEU A 419 -22.85 12.38 19.74
CA LEU A 419 -24.08 12.90 19.14
C LEU A 419 -24.21 12.36 17.71
N ASP A 420 -25.29 11.63 17.45
CA ASP A 420 -25.67 11.28 16.09
C ASP A 420 -26.62 12.35 15.54
N ARG A 421 -26.20 13.03 14.46
CA ARG A 421 -26.97 14.09 13.78
C ARG A 421 -27.63 13.60 12.48
N HIS A 422 -27.44 12.34 12.12
CA HIS A 422 -27.93 11.72 10.88
C HIS A 422 -29.18 10.85 11.13
N VAL A 423 -30.13 11.37 11.91
CA VAL A 423 -31.39 10.65 12.16
C VAL A 423 -32.23 10.63 10.89
N ALA A 424 -32.35 9.47 10.25
CA ALA A 424 -33.13 9.29 9.02
C ALA A 424 -34.59 9.71 9.24
N PRO A 425 -35.24 10.42 8.29
CA PRO A 425 -36.61 10.91 8.46
C PRO A 425 -37.63 9.83 8.86
N GLU A 426 -37.47 8.62 8.36
CA GLU A 426 -38.28 7.43 8.66
C GLU A 426 -38.13 6.92 10.09
N ASP A 427 -36.99 7.17 10.74
CA ASP A 427 -36.71 6.76 12.12
C ASP A 427 -37.19 7.80 13.14
N ARG A 428 -37.62 8.99 12.70
CA ARG A 428 -38.09 10.06 13.58
C ARG A 428 -39.53 9.82 14.02
N SER A 429 -39.81 10.11 15.29
CA SER A 429 -41.19 10.11 15.78
C SER A 429 -42.05 11.17 15.10
N ALA A 430 -43.23 10.79 14.61
CA ALA A 430 -44.16 11.72 13.94
C ALA A 430 -44.75 12.80 14.88
N THR A 431 -44.76 12.56 16.20
CA THR A 431 -45.39 13.45 17.18
C THR A 431 -44.43 14.41 17.87
N ALA A 432 -43.17 14.01 18.04
CA ALA A 432 -42.12 14.81 18.69
C ALA A 432 -40.74 14.41 18.14
N PRO A 433 -40.43 14.74 16.88
CA PRO A 433 -39.23 14.24 16.20
C PRO A 433 -37.95 14.75 16.83
N ALA A 434 -36.99 13.85 17.06
CA ALA A 434 -35.61 14.23 17.40
C ALA A 434 -34.76 14.36 16.12
N GLU A 435 -33.94 15.40 16.06
CA GLU A 435 -32.94 15.60 14.99
C GLU A 435 -31.53 15.15 15.40
N ILE A 436 -31.35 14.88 16.69
CA ILE A 436 -30.10 14.43 17.29
C ILE A 436 -30.42 13.32 18.27
N ILE A 437 -29.64 12.24 18.23
CA ILE A 437 -29.65 11.19 19.25
C ILE A 437 -28.40 11.34 20.11
N VAL A 438 -28.59 11.38 21.43
CA VAL A 438 -27.47 11.35 22.37
C VAL A 438 -27.17 9.89 22.72
N ASN A 439 -26.00 9.42 22.34
CA ASN A 439 -25.55 8.08 22.62
C ASN A 439 -24.69 8.08 23.87
N PHE A 440 -24.97 7.17 24.80
CA PHE A 440 -24.11 6.89 25.94
C PHE A 440 -23.79 5.39 25.96
N ARG A 441 -22.56 5.05 26.33
CA ARG A 441 -22.12 3.67 26.43
C ARG A 441 -21.58 3.39 27.82
N PHE A 442 -22.02 2.26 28.39
CA PHE A 442 -21.62 1.81 29.72
C PHE A 442 -21.31 0.31 29.72
N THR A 443 -20.52 -0.11 30.70
CA THR A 443 -20.46 -1.49 31.16
C THR A 443 -21.50 -1.73 32.26
N GLY A 444 -21.92 -2.98 32.49
CA GLY A 444 -22.80 -3.33 33.61
C GLY A 444 -24.29 -2.98 33.43
N ASP A 445 -24.91 -2.37 34.43
CA ASP A 445 -26.38 -2.20 34.52
C ASP A 445 -26.91 -0.99 33.73
N LEU A 446 -27.17 -1.23 32.44
CA LEU A 446 -27.70 -0.21 31.52
C LEU A 446 -29.06 0.36 31.95
N ALA A 447 -29.92 -0.44 32.57
CA ALA A 447 -31.27 -0.01 32.93
C ALA A 447 -31.25 1.10 34.00
N THR A 448 -30.34 0.97 34.97
CA THR A 448 -30.12 2.00 35.99
C THR A 448 -29.57 3.28 35.37
N HIS A 449 -28.60 3.18 34.45
CA HIS A 449 -28.04 4.35 33.78
C HIS A 449 -29.06 5.05 32.87
N GLU A 450 -29.84 4.29 32.10
CA GLU A 450 -30.89 4.85 31.27
C GLU A 450 -31.92 5.58 32.11
N ALA A 451 -32.40 4.98 33.21
CA ALA A 451 -33.37 5.63 34.08
C ALA A 451 -32.85 6.95 34.67
N ALA A 452 -31.58 6.99 35.08
CA ALA A 452 -30.94 8.20 35.58
C ALA A 452 -30.81 9.28 34.48
N LEU A 453 -30.32 8.91 33.29
CA LEU A 453 -30.17 9.83 32.15
C LEU A 453 -31.51 10.40 31.70
N ARG A 454 -32.56 9.57 31.63
CA ARG A 454 -33.93 9.98 31.27
C ARG A 454 -34.54 10.96 32.28
N SER A 455 -34.08 10.95 33.53
CA SER A 455 -34.50 11.94 34.54
C SER A 455 -33.82 13.30 34.39
N LEU A 456 -32.70 13.35 33.65
CA LEU A 456 -31.86 14.54 33.48
C LEU A 456 -32.06 15.21 32.12
N TYR A 457 -32.34 14.43 31.09
CA TYR A 457 -32.49 14.87 29.71
C TYR A 457 -33.70 14.21 29.03
N GLY A 458 -34.55 15.05 28.40
CA GLY A 458 -35.81 14.64 27.79
C GLY A 458 -35.75 14.36 26.31
N GLY A 459 -34.58 14.51 25.66
CA GLY A 459 -34.39 14.22 24.24
C GLY A 459 -34.23 12.72 23.92
N ALA A 460 -33.91 12.41 22.67
CA ALA A 460 -33.62 11.04 22.24
C ALA A 460 -32.28 10.59 22.82
N ILE A 461 -32.31 9.47 23.56
CA ILE A 461 -31.14 8.87 24.20
C ILE A 461 -31.04 7.40 23.77
N CYS A 462 -29.85 6.98 23.34
CA CYS A 462 -29.44 5.59 23.23
C CYS A 462 -28.48 5.26 24.39
N VAL A 463 -28.74 4.16 25.10
CA VAL A 463 -27.82 3.62 26.11
C VAL A 463 -27.39 2.23 25.65
N SER A 464 -26.09 2.06 25.40
CA SER A 464 -25.53 0.85 24.81
C SER A 464 -24.50 0.16 25.72
N GLN A 465 -24.30 -1.14 25.51
CA GLN A 465 -23.34 -1.96 26.25
C GLN A 465 -21.94 -1.83 25.64
N ALA A 466 -20.91 -1.76 26.49
CA ALA A 466 -19.54 -2.13 26.12
C ALA A 466 -19.05 -3.33 26.94
N ALA A 467 -17.97 -3.94 26.46
CA ALA A 467 -17.25 -4.97 27.21
C ALA A 467 -16.45 -4.35 28.36
N ARG A 468 -15.80 -3.21 28.13
CA ARG A 468 -14.83 -2.60 29.04
C ARG A 468 -15.06 -1.12 29.26
N SER A 469 -14.73 -0.65 30.46
CA SER A 469 -14.93 0.76 30.85
C SER A 469 -13.78 1.64 30.35
N GLN A 470 -14.02 2.95 30.22
CA GLN A 470 -12.96 3.90 29.86
C GLN A 470 -11.80 3.85 30.86
N GLN A 471 -12.11 3.83 32.16
CA GLN A 471 -11.10 3.80 33.21
C GLN A 471 -10.23 2.54 33.17
N GLU A 472 -10.82 1.39 32.85
CA GLU A 472 -10.09 0.14 32.66
C GLU A 472 -9.13 0.24 31.47
N MET A 473 -9.62 0.72 30.32
CA MET A 473 -8.79 0.88 29.12
C MET A 473 -7.68 1.93 29.31
N GLU A 474 -7.97 3.04 30.00
CA GLU A 474 -6.95 4.06 30.33
C GLU A 474 -5.88 3.52 31.27
N ALA A 475 -6.27 2.72 32.28
CA ALA A 475 -5.31 2.09 33.18
C ALA A 475 -4.42 1.09 32.44
N THR A 476 -5.01 0.22 31.60
CA THR A 476 -4.27 -0.74 30.78
C THR A 476 -3.35 -0.05 29.78
N GLY A 477 -3.84 0.98 29.06
CA GLY A 477 -3.01 1.72 28.10
C GLY A 477 -1.84 2.44 28.76
N ALA A 478 -2.05 3.05 29.92
CA ALA A 478 -0.98 3.69 30.68
C ALA A 478 0.08 2.68 31.18
N GLU A 479 -0.36 1.48 31.60
CA GLU A 479 0.53 0.40 32.00
C GLU A 479 1.39 -0.08 30.81
N ILE A 480 0.75 -0.44 29.70
CA ILE A 480 1.42 -0.94 28.49
C ILE A 480 2.41 0.10 27.95
N ALA A 481 2.01 1.37 27.91
CA ALA A 481 2.88 2.44 27.42
C ALA A 481 4.14 2.61 28.29
N ALA A 482 4.04 2.36 29.60
CA ALA A 482 5.17 2.45 30.51
C ALA A 482 6.10 1.23 30.44
N THR A 483 5.60 0.06 30.04
CA THR A 483 6.38 -1.20 30.02
C THR A 483 6.96 -1.55 28.65
N HIS A 484 6.39 -1.02 27.57
CA HIS A 484 6.74 -1.41 26.19
C HIS A 484 7.24 -0.25 25.31
N ASP A 485 7.68 0.84 25.92
CA ASP A 485 8.23 2.01 25.20
C ASP A 485 7.32 2.52 24.06
N ALA A 486 6.01 2.51 24.29
CA ALA A 486 5.04 3.00 23.30
C ALA A 486 5.27 4.49 23.04
N LEU A 487 5.35 4.86 21.76
CA LEU A 487 5.55 6.24 21.31
C LEU A 487 4.33 7.11 21.58
N ALA A 488 3.16 6.51 21.37
CA ALA A 488 1.87 7.11 21.59
C ALA A 488 0.88 6.01 22.00
N TRP A 489 -0.15 6.40 22.71
CA TRP A 489 -1.28 5.53 22.98
C TRP A 489 -2.53 6.37 23.22
N THR A 490 -3.70 5.78 22.95
CA THR A 490 -4.98 6.38 23.27
C THR A 490 -6.04 5.30 23.45
N VAL A 491 -7.12 5.64 24.14
CA VAL A 491 -8.32 4.81 24.15
C VAL A 491 -9.14 5.13 22.90
N GLU A 492 -9.43 4.09 22.12
CA GLU A 492 -10.35 4.16 20.98
C GLU A 492 -11.74 3.72 21.44
N SER A 493 -12.44 4.59 22.19
CA SER A 493 -13.74 4.26 22.79
C SER A 493 -14.78 3.70 21.81
N PRO A 494 -14.88 4.18 20.55
CA PRO A 494 -15.80 3.59 19.57
C PRO A 494 -15.54 2.11 19.30
N ALA A 495 -14.27 1.71 19.23
CA ALA A 495 -13.84 0.32 19.03
C ALA A 495 -13.76 -0.47 20.35
N ASN A 496 -13.88 0.19 21.50
CA ASN A 496 -13.66 -0.38 22.84
C ASN A 496 -12.29 -1.07 22.99
N THR A 497 -11.27 -0.44 22.39
CA THR A 497 -9.87 -0.88 22.35
C THR A 497 -8.91 0.20 22.87
N VAL A 498 -7.69 -0.22 23.19
CA VAL A 498 -6.53 0.64 23.42
C VAL A 498 -5.66 0.59 22.19
N TRP A 499 -5.41 1.73 21.55
CA TRP A 499 -4.42 1.83 20.49
C TRP A 499 -3.07 2.20 21.09
N ILE A 500 -2.02 1.51 20.66
CA ILE A 500 -0.64 1.85 20.98
C ILE A 500 0.18 1.91 19.71
N GLN A 501 1.12 2.84 19.66
CA GLN A 501 2.06 2.99 18.56
C GLN A 501 3.47 2.63 19.02
N VAL A 502 4.15 1.79 18.23
CA VAL A 502 5.52 1.35 18.47
C VAL A 502 6.36 1.51 17.20
N ILE A 503 7.68 1.44 17.33
CA ILE A 503 8.57 1.45 16.16
C ILE A 503 8.42 0.15 15.37
N VAL A 504 8.63 -1.00 16.00
CA VAL A 504 8.47 -2.33 15.42
C VAL A 504 7.57 -3.16 16.32
N ASP A 505 6.67 -3.95 15.71
CA ASP A 505 5.95 -5.01 16.40
C ASP A 505 6.73 -6.33 16.25
N ASP A 506 7.47 -6.70 17.30
CA ASP A 506 8.27 -7.93 17.38
C ASP A 506 7.47 -9.10 17.99
N GLY A 507 6.18 -9.17 17.67
CA GLY A 507 5.21 -10.08 18.31
C GLY A 507 4.61 -9.50 19.59
N LEU A 508 4.68 -8.18 19.78
CA LEU A 508 4.04 -7.47 20.88
C LEU A 508 2.52 -7.63 20.83
N GLN A 509 1.89 -7.55 19.64
CA GLN A 509 0.45 -7.75 19.49
C GLN A 509 0.01 -9.12 20.07
N GLU A 510 0.68 -10.20 19.69
CA GLU A 510 0.34 -11.55 20.16
C GLU A 510 0.49 -11.68 21.68
N ARG A 511 1.58 -11.15 22.25
CA ARG A 511 1.79 -11.16 23.71
C ARG A 511 0.72 -10.39 24.45
N LEU A 512 0.31 -9.23 23.94
CA LEU A 512 -0.75 -8.41 24.55
C LEU A 512 -2.13 -9.06 24.41
N ASP A 513 -2.41 -9.74 23.30
CA ASP A 513 -3.64 -10.51 23.13
C ASP A 513 -3.69 -11.73 24.08
N GLU A 514 -2.55 -12.39 24.33
CA GLU A 514 -2.46 -13.47 25.33
C GLU A 514 -2.66 -12.97 26.76
N GLU A 515 -2.08 -11.81 27.10
CA GLU A 515 -2.11 -11.25 28.46
C GLU A 515 -3.46 -10.61 28.80
N TYR A 516 -3.99 -9.78 27.90
CA TYR A 516 -5.17 -8.96 28.15
C TYR A 516 -6.44 -9.45 27.42
N GLY A 517 -6.29 -10.47 26.58
CA GLY A 517 -7.35 -11.04 25.76
C GLY A 517 -7.43 -10.38 24.37
N PRO A 518 -7.82 -11.15 23.35
CA PRO A 518 -7.78 -10.70 21.97
C PRO A 518 -8.65 -9.46 21.74
N GLY A 519 -8.10 -8.49 21.03
CA GLY A 519 -8.81 -7.29 20.62
C GLY A 519 -9.05 -6.26 21.72
N LEU A 520 -8.39 -6.37 22.88
CA LEU A 520 -8.29 -5.21 23.78
C LEU A 520 -7.30 -4.19 23.23
N VAL A 521 -6.12 -4.65 22.81
CA VAL A 521 -5.03 -3.75 22.40
C VAL A 521 -4.82 -3.89 20.90
N ARG A 522 -4.71 -2.75 20.21
CA ARG A 522 -4.33 -2.65 18.80
C ARG A 522 -2.95 -2.03 18.74
N VAL A 523 -1.95 -2.83 18.35
CA VAL A 523 -0.58 -2.38 18.13
C VAL A 523 -0.46 -1.85 16.71
N GLU A 524 0.09 -0.65 16.57
CA GLU A 524 0.44 -0.07 15.29
C GLU A 524 1.95 0.15 15.22
N ALA A 525 2.63 -0.61 14.36
CA ALA A 525 4.05 -0.44 14.09
C ALA A 525 4.28 0.58 12.98
N LEU A 526 5.20 1.52 13.22
CA LEU A 526 5.64 2.49 12.22
C LEU A 526 6.54 1.85 11.15
N LEU A 527 7.33 0.86 11.55
CA LEU A 527 8.15 0.00 10.69
C LEU A 527 7.48 -1.36 10.55
N LYS A 528 7.17 -1.75 9.31
CA LYS A 528 6.57 -3.04 8.97
C LYS A 528 7.59 -3.92 8.26
N PRO A 529 7.65 -5.23 8.54
CA PRO A 529 8.49 -6.15 7.77
C PRO A 529 8.16 -6.03 6.28
N VAL A 530 9.21 -6.07 5.46
CA VAL A 530 9.10 -6.22 4.00
C VAL A 530 9.15 -7.72 3.70
N ASP A 531 8.14 -8.23 3.00
CA ASP A 531 8.03 -9.65 2.62
C ASP A 531 8.97 -10.03 1.48
#